data_AF-A0A7W7H2W3-F1
#
_entry.id   AF-A0A7W7H2W3-F1
#
_cell.length_a   1.000
_cell.length_b   1.000
_cell.length_c   1.000
_cell.angle_alpha   90.00
_cell.angle_beta   90.00
_cell.angle_gamma   90.00
#
_symmetry.space_group_name_H-M   'P 1'
#
loop_
_entity.id
_entity.type
_entity.pdbx_description
1 polymer ?
#
loop_
_entity_poly.entity_id
_entity_poly.type
_entity_poly.pdbx_seq_one_letter_code
_entity_poly.pdbx_strand_id
1 'polypeptide(L)'
;MVVVLAVLLFLLFLLMLVGLATWPAFQAGTKHDNKRTAGVDAHGARAAPATFEGALTVQLLRGEISADQYRCALERLAARDDRDHPLSVPERGDPGATA
;
A
#
# COMPACT_ATOMS: atom_id res chain seq x y z
N MET A 1 40.31 9.41 12.10
CA MET A 1 39.24 9.81 11.14
C MET A 1 39.09 8.82 9.99
N VAL A 2 40.19 8.33 9.38
CA VAL A 2 40.16 7.33 8.29
C VAL A 2 39.39 6.05 8.65
N VAL A 3 39.59 5.53 9.86
CA VAL A 3 38.88 4.31 10.33
C VAL A 3 37.38 4.54 10.47
N VAL A 4 36.96 5.69 11.01
CA VAL A 4 35.53 6.05 11.16
C VAL A 4 34.89 6.21 9.78
N LEU A 5 35.59 6.85 8.83
CA LEU A 5 35.13 6.98 7.45
C LEU A 5 34.99 5.61 6.77
N ALA A 6 35.95 4.71 6.96
CA ALA A 6 35.89 3.36 6.41
C ALA A 6 34.71 2.54 6.96
N VAL A 7 34.44 2.62 8.27
CA VAL A 7 33.29 1.96 8.90
C VAL A 7 31.97 2.52 8.39
N LEU A 8 31.86 3.84 8.23
CA LEU A 8 30.65 4.48 7.70
C LEU A 8 30.36 4.06 6.26
N LEU A 9 31.39 4.06 5.40
CA LEU A 9 31.25 3.63 4.01
C LEU A 9 30.89 2.14 3.91
N PHE A 10 31.45 1.31 4.77
CA PHE A 10 31.13 -0.12 4.82
C PHE A 10 29.68 -0.37 5.24
N LEU A 11 29.17 0.36 6.24
CA LEU A 11 27.77 0.31 6.66
C LEU A 11 26.81 0.78 5.57
N LEU A 12 27.14 1.88 4.87
CA LEU A 12 26.35 2.37 3.73
C LEU A 12 26.31 1.35 2.59
N PHE A 13 27.44 0.70 2.30
CA PHE A 13 27.52 -0.34 1.29
C PHE A 13 26.68 -1.56 1.65
N LEU A 14 26.72 -2.01 2.91
CA LEU A 14 25.85 -3.07 3.43
C LEU A 14 24.37 -2.73 3.28
N LEU A 15 23.98 -1.51 3.65
CA LEU A 15 22.60 -1.02 3.48
C LEU A 15 22.18 -1.01 2.00
N MET A 16 23.07 -0.62 1.09
CA MET A 16 22.80 -0.63 -0.34
C MET A 16 22.60 -2.07 -0.86
N LEU A 17 23.41 -3.03 -0.42
CA LEU A 17 23.27 -4.44 -0.80
C LEU A 17 21.95 -5.04 -0.32
N VAL A 18 21.53 -4.74 0.91
CA VAL A 18 20.22 -5.17 1.44
C VAL A 18 19.09 -4.55 0.62
N GLY A 19 19.19 -3.26 0.31
CA GLY A 19 18.22 -2.57 -0.55
C GLY A 19 18.11 -3.22 -1.94
N LEU A 20 19.24 -3.51 -2.59
CA LEU A 20 19.27 -4.17 -3.91
C LEU A 20 18.71 -5.59 -3.89
N ALA A 21 18.94 -6.35 -2.82
CA ALA A 21 18.38 -7.71 -2.67
C ALA A 21 16.85 -7.69 -2.51
N THR A 22 16.31 -6.64 -1.89
CA THR A 22 14.86 -6.45 -1.74
C THR A 22 14.18 -5.79 -2.95
N TRP A 23 14.94 -5.13 -3.82
CA TRP A 23 14.47 -4.44 -5.02
C TRP A 23 13.70 -5.31 -6.04
N PRO A 24 14.11 -6.56 -6.38
CA PRO A 24 13.36 -7.38 -7.33
C PRO A 24 11.98 -7.83 -6.80
N ALA A 25 11.77 -7.82 -5.48
CA ALA A 25 10.45 -8.10 -4.89
C ALA A 25 9.48 -6.92 -5.02
N PHE A 26 9.99 -5.69 -5.14
CA PHE A 26 9.18 -4.47 -5.28
C PHE A 26 8.83 -4.17 -6.75
N GLN A 27 9.75 -4.46 -7.68
CA GLN A 27 9.51 -4.25 -9.13
C GLN A 27 8.60 -5.29 -9.79
N ALA A 28 8.34 -6.44 -9.15
CA ALA A 28 7.38 -7.41 -9.68
C ALA A 28 5.92 -6.89 -9.69
N GLY A 29 5.63 -5.77 -9.01
CA GLY A 29 4.30 -5.16 -8.94
C GLY A 29 3.95 -4.16 -10.06
N THR A 30 4.86 -3.87 -11.01
CA THR A 30 4.62 -2.85 -12.06
C THR A 30 4.25 -3.42 -13.43
N LYS A 31 4.16 -4.75 -13.59
CA LYS A 31 3.62 -5.34 -14.83
C LYS A 31 2.09 -5.39 -14.78
N HIS A 32 1.53 -4.28 -15.24
CA HIS A 32 0.13 -4.05 -15.52
C HIS A 32 -0.33 -4.93 -16.71
N ASP A 33 -0.49 -6.23 -16.51
CA ASP A 33 -1.14 -7.09 -17.51
C ASP A 33 -2.65 -7.09 -17.30
N ASN A 34 -3.29 -6.15 -17.99
CA ASN A 34 -4.71 -6.14 -18.30
C ASN A 34 -5.06 -7.39 -19.13
N LYS A 35 -5.25 -8.55 -18.49
CA LYS A 35 -5.91 -9.70 -19.11
C LYS A 35 -7.11 -10.14 -18.30
N ARG A 36 -8.18 -9.41 -18.56
CA ARG A 36 -9.57 -9.79 -18.29
C ARG A 36 -9.92 -11.01 -19.15
N THR A 37 -9.71 -12.23 -18.65
CA THR A 37 -10.41 -13.43 -19.15
C THR A 37 -10.43 -14.50 -18.06
N ALA A 38 -11.61 -14.63 -17.45
CA ALA A 38 -12.34 -15.84 -17.12
C ALA A 38 -11.57 -17.15 -16.92
N GLY A 39 -11.79 -17.79 -15.77
CA GLY A 39 -11.60 -19.22 -15.60
C GLY A 39 -11.15 -19.58 -14.20
N VAL A 40 -12.14 -19.91 -13.36
CA VAL A 40 -12.18 -21.02 -12.38
C VAL A 40 -10.81 -21.64 -12.04
N ASP A 41 -10.51 -21.66 -10.72
CA ASP A 41 -9.40 -22.36 -10.05
C ASP A 41 -8.13 -21.56 -9.73
N ALA A 42 -8.19 -20.75 -8.66
CA ALA A 42 -6.99 -20.35 -7.92
C ALA A 42 -7.28 -20.01 -6.46
N HIS A 43 -7.72 -20.98 -5.66
CA HIS A 43 -7.84 -20.86 -4.20
C HIS A 43 -6.48 -20.84 -3.46
N GLY A 44 -5.42 -20.31 -4.08
CA GLY A 44 -4.06 -20.40 -3.53
C GLY A 44 -3.02 -19.43 -4.11
N ALA A 45 -3.33 -18.69 -5.17
CA ALA A 45 -2.50 -17.56 -5.54
C ALA A 45 -2.79 -16.45 -4.52
N ARG A 46 -1.85 -16.16 -3.62
CA ARG A 46 -1.93 -14.99 -2.72
C ARG A 46 -2.21 -13.77 -3.60
N ALA A 47 -3.49 -13.36 -3.64
CA ALA A 47 -3.93 -12.25 -4.47
C ALA A 47 -3.08 -11.04 -4.10
N ALA A 48 -2.38 -10.49 -5.08
CA ALA A 48 -1.69 -9.23 -4.88
C ALA A 48 -2.74 -8.19 -4.47
N PRO A 49 -2.46 -7.37 -3.45
CA PRO A 49 -3.42 -6.39 -3.00
C PRO A 49 -3.74 -5.41 -4.15
N ALA A 50 -5.00 -5.41 -4.58
CA ALA A 50 -5.47 -4.53 -5.64
C ALA A 50 -5.67 -3.08 -5.16
N THR A 51 -5.61 -2.87 -3.84
CA THR A 51 -5.83 -1.59 -3.17
C THR A 51 -4.67 -1.27 -2.24
N PHE A 52 -4.47 0.03 -1.99
CA PHE A 52 -3.45 0.50 -1.05
C PHE A 52 -3.73 0.03 0.39
N GLU A 53 -5.00 0.01 0.81
CA GLU A 53 -5.42 -0.54 2.10
C GLU A 53 -5.08 -2.03 2.23
N GLY A 54 -5.29 -2.81 1.16
CA GLY A 54 -4.91 -4.22 1.12
C GLY A 54 -3.40 -4.40 1.28
N ALA A 55 -2.60 -3.51 0.67
CA ALA A 55 -1.14 -3.55 0.80
C ALA A 55 -0.68 -3.27 2.23
N LEU A 56 -1.24 -2.24 2.87
CA LEU A 56 -0.98 -1.92 4.28
C LEU A 56 -1.34 -3.08 5.21
N THR A 57 -2.48 -3.73 4.95
CA THR A 57 -2.95 -4.87 5.75
C THR A 57 -2.00 -6.05 5.64
N VAL A 58 -1.51 -6.35 4.43
CA VAL A 58 -0.51 -7.41 4.22
C VAL A 58 0.81 -7.08 4.94
N GLN A 59 1.28 -5.83 4.89
CA GLN A 59 2.49 -5.40 5.60
C GLN A 59 2.36 -5.55 7.12
N LEU A 60 1.19 -5.20 7.68
CA LEU A 60 0.91 -5.38 9.12
C LEU A 60 0.91 -6.86 9.50
N LEU A 61 0.24 -7.71 8.72
CA LEU A 61 0.18 -9.16 8.95
C LEU A 61 1.55 -9.84 8.84
N ARG A 62 2.44 -9.29 8.00
CA ARG A 62 3.83 -9.76 7.88
C ARG A 62 4.76 -9.19 8.96
N GLY A 63 4.28 -8.26 9.79
CA GLY A 63 5.09 -7.58 10.80
C GLY A 63 6.12 -6.60 10.20
N GLU A 64 5.94 -6.21 8.94
CA GLU A 64 6.79 -5.22 8.26
C GLU A 64 6.51 -3.81 8.76
N ILE A 65 5.29 -3.57 9.25
CA ILE A 65 4.87 -2.31 9.91
C ILE A 65 4.21 -2.60 11.26
N SER A 66 4.28 -1.64 12.17
CA SER A 66 3.56 -1.71 13.45
C SER A 66 2.09 -1.32 13.31
N ALA A 67 1.28 -1.68 14.31
CA ALA A 67 -0.13 -1.29 14.37
C ALA A 67 -0.31 0.24 14.35
N ASP A 68 0.55 0.98 15.05
CA ASP A 68 0.50 2.46 15.05
C ASP A 68 0.85 3.05 13.67
N GLN A 69 1.82 2.45 12.96
CA GLN A 69 2.16 2.85 11.60
C GLN A 69 1.00 2.59 10.62
N TYR A 70 0.33 1.44 10.76
CA TYR A 70 -0.87 1.13 9.99
C TYR A 70 -1.97 2.17 10.22
N ARG A 71 -2.30 2.50 11.48
CA ARG A 71 -3.33 3.50 11.78
C ARG A 71 -3.00 4.88 11.20
N CYS A 72 -1.76 5.35 11.41
CA CYS A 72 -1.34 6.66 10.89
C CYS A 72 -1.38 6.71 9.35
N ALA A 73 -1.01 5.62 8.67
CA ALA A 73 -1.10 5.53 7.23
C ALA A 73 -2.58 5.52 6.75
N LEU A 74 -3.45 4.80 7.45
CA LEU A 74 -4.87 4.73 7.14
C LEU A 74 -5.58 6.08 7.37
N GLU A 75 -5.26 6.78 8.45
CA GLU A 75 -5.76 8.13 8.73
C GLU A 75 -5.37 9.13 7.64
N ARG A 76 -4.13 9.07 7.15
CA ARG A 76 -3.67 9.91 6.03
C ARG A 76 -4.39 9.58 4.73
N LEU A 77 -4.70 8.32 4.49
CA LEU A 77 -5.46 7.89 3.33
C LEU A 77 -6.89 8.43 3.39
N ALA A 78 -7.56 8.29 4.53
CA ALA A 78 -8.90 8.84 4.76
C ALA A 78 -8.92 10.37 4.59
N ALA A 79 -7.98 11.08 5.22
CA ALA A 79 -7.88 12.54 5.09
C ALA A 79 -7.56 13.01 3.66
N ARG A 80 -6.99 12.15 2.82
CA ARG A 80 -6.83 12.42 1.39
C ARG A 80 -8.12 12.14 0.64
N ASP A 81 -8.80 11.04 0.94
CA ASP A 81 -10.07 10.69 0.30
C ASP A 81 -11.17 11.73 0.59
N ASP A 82 -11.25 12.25 1.81
CA ASP A 82 -12.17 13.34 2.15
C ASP A 82 -11.94 14.62 1.32
N ARG A 83 -10.68 14.86 0.91
CA ARG A 83 -10.30 16.02 0.08
C ARG A 83 -10.55 15.77 -1.40
N ASP A 84 -10.20 14.58 -1.88
CA ASP A 84 -10.24 14.22 -3.30
C ASP A 84 -11.67 13.78 -3.71
N HIS A 85 -12.44 13.19 -2.79
CA HIS A 85 -13.78 12.63 -2.98
C HIS A 85 -14.73 12.95 -1.80
N PRO A 86 -15.10 14.22 -1.59
CA PRO A 86 -16.00 14.58 -0.49
C PRO A 86 -17.36 13.89 -0.65
N LEU A 87 -17.84 13.28 0.45
CA LEU A 87 -19.16 12.66 0.48
C LEU A 87 -20.26 13.73 0.47
N SER A 88 -21.03 13.80 -0.61
CA SER A 88 -22.24 14.62 -0.67
C SER A 88 -23.40 13.90 0.02
N VAL A 89 -23.96 14.52 1.05
CA VAL A 89 -25.21 14.06 1.64
C VAL A 89 -26.36 14.49 0.72
N PRO A 90 -27.16 13.57 0.16
CA PRO A 90 -28.33 13.97 -0.60
C PRO A 90 -29.27 14.75 0.31
N GLU A 91 -29.77 15.90 -0.16
CA GLU A 91 -30.81 16.63 0.55
C GLU A 91 -31.98 15.66 0.78
N ARG A 92 -32.40 15.55 2.03
CA ARG A 92 -33.55 14.72 2.42
C ARG A 92 -34.72 15.20 1.58
N GLY A 93 -35.09 14.40 0.58
CA GLY A 93 -36.08 14.77 -0.43
C GLY A 93 -37.31 15.41 0.20
N ASP A 94 -37.75 16.49 -0.42
CA ASP A 94 -38.96 17.22 -0.08
C ASP A 94 -40.11 16.23 0.23
N PRO A 95 -40.76 16.27 1.40
CA PRO A 95 -41.86 15.37 1.75
C PRO A 95 -43.15 15.62 0.93
N GLY A 96 -43.05 16.20 -0.27
CA GLY A 96 -44.17 16.77 -1.03
C GLY A 96 -44.49 16.13 -2.39
N ALA A 97 -43.88 15.01 -2.77
CA ALA A 97 -44.22 14.32 -4.04
C ALA A 97 -45.37 13.30 -3.86
N THR A 98 -46.51 13.74 -3.34
CA THR A 98 -47.80 13.08 -3.53
C THR A 98 -48.84 14.13 -3.88
N ALA A 99 -49.11 14.30 -5.18
CA ALA A 99 -50.34 14.85 -5.72
C ALA A 99 -50.52 14.34 -7.15
#